data_AF-M9U5N9-F1
#
_entry.id   AF-M9U5N9-F1
#
_cell.length_a   1.000
_cell.length_b   1.000
_cell.length_c   1.000
_cell.angle_alpha   90.00
_cell.angle_beta   90.00
_cell.angle_gamma   90.00
#
_symmetry.space_group_name_H-M   'P 1'
#
loop_
_entity.id
_entity.type
_entity.pdbx_description
1 polymer ?
#
loop_
_entity_poly.entity_id
_entity_poly.type
_entity_poly.pdbx_seq_one_letter_code
_entity_poly.pdbx_strand_id
1 'polypeptide(L)'
;MKFTEKAKIEIIFGDGQFDRQVIKEALEKNKDKYCQISLFIPESGGKGKGRIINTGIDGVLKFVKDDVTRFSLSYIIFIDKEHCSFDYENCIRTVANKYGISISALQKIAENFDAYKVTCKVGDKKFFIYFIFLGFYCCLEDFILIKICNSNVNKFTREGCCKKYKEIFKRVQKEVKESCIEKTYDELFKVIACVLEELTTLETF
;
A
#
# COMPACT_ATOMS: atom_id res chain seq x y z
N MET A 1 -6.96 -4.29 16.30
CA MET A 1 -6.90 -4.89 14.98
C MET A 1 -6.42 -6.29 15.20
N LYS A 2 -7.03 -7.24 14.50
CA LYS A 2 -6.66 -8.65 14.60
C LYS A 2 -6.08 -9.07 13.25
N PHE A 3 -4.93 -9.73 13.27
CA PHE A 3 -4.34 -10.31 12.08
C PHE A 3 -4.74 -11.78 11.97
N THR A 4 -5.45 -12.14 10.89
CA THR A 4 -5.99 -13.49 10.73
C THR A 4 -6.26 -13.85 9.27
N GLU A 5 -6.02 -15.11 8.90
CA GLU A 5 -6.31 -15.65 7.56
C GLU A 5 -7.81 -15.64 7.19
N LYS A 6 -8.67 -15.50 8.21
CA LYS A 6 -10.13 -15.42 8.07
C LYS A 6 -10.63 -14.00 7.78
N ALA A 7 -9.75 -13.00 7.79
CA ALA A 7 -10.15 -11.62 7.52
C ALA A 7 -10.65 -11.47 6.08
N LYS A 8 -11.63 -10.58 5.90
CA LYS A 8 -12.21 -10.25 4.58
C LYS A 8 -11.40 -9.20 3.81
N ILE A 9 -10.41 -8.60 4.47
CA ILE A 9 -9.56 -7.53 3.92
C ILE A 9 -8.12 -8.00 3.97
N GLU A 10 -7.47 -8.04 2.82
CA GLU A 10 -6.08 -8.47 2.67
C GLU A 10 -5.15 -7.28 2.37
N ILE A 11 -4.02 -7.22 3.05
CA ILE A 11 -2.97 -6.23 2.78
C ILE A 11 -1.98 -6.80 1.75
N ILE A 12 -1.86 -6.12 0.61
CA ILE A 12 -0.91 -6.46 -0.46
C ILE A 12 0.13 -5.35 -0.58
N PHE A 13 1.37 -5.76 -0.87
CA PHE A 13 2.49 -4.85 -1.13
C PHE A 13 2.91 -5.00 -2.59
N GLY A 14 3.00 -3.87 -3.30
CA GLY A 14 3.42 -3.82 -4.69
C GLY A 14 4.92 -3.97 -4.88
N ASP A 15 5.73 -3.63 -3.88
CA ASP A 15 7.17 -3.90 -3.88
C ASP A 15 7.71 -3.78 -2.45
N GLY A 16 8.96 -4.15 -2.24
CA GLY A 16 9.74 -3.74 -1.07
C GLY A 16 9.53 -4.55 0.20
N GLN A 17 10.52 -5.38 0.57
CA GLN A 17 10.56 -5.98 1.91
C GLN A 17 10.61 -4.91 3.01
N PHE A 18 11.29 -3.80 2.74
CA PHE A 18 11.43 -2.68 3.66
C PHE A 18 10.07 -2.01 3.93
N ASP A 19 9.31 -1.67 2.89
CA ASP A 19 7.99 -1.04 3.02
C ASP A 19 7.04 -1.93 3.83
N ARG A 20 7.04 -3.23 3.52
CA ARG A 20 6.29 -4.21 4.29
C ARG A 20 6.63 -4.18 5.78
N GLN A 21 7.92 -4.12 6.12
CA GLN A 21 8.35 -4.08 7.52
C GLN A 21 7.83 -2.81 8.20
N VAL A 22 8.08 -1.65 7.60
CA VAL A 22 7.67 -0.34 8.14
C VAL A 22 6.14 -0.28 8.35
N ILE A 23 5.37 -0.73 7.37
CA ILE A 23 3.90 -0.72 7.45
C ILE A 23 3.38 -1.70 8.50
N LYS A 24 3.97 -2.91 8.60
CA LYS A 24 3.61 -3.87 9.65
C LYS A 24 3.87 -3.30 11.04
N GLU A 25 5.02 -2.65 11.25
CA GLU A 25 5.36 -2.05 12.54
C GLU A 25 4.42 -0.88 12.89
N ALA A 26 4.07 -0.03 11.91
CA ALA A 26 3.09 1.05 12.09
C ALA A 26 1.70 0.52 12.50
N LEU A 27 1.24 -0.54 11.84
CA LEU A 27 -0.03 -1.22 12.14
C LEU A 27 -0.01 -1.89 13.53
N GLU A 28 1.08 -2.58 13.87
CA GLU A 28 1.22 -3.28 15.16
C GLU A 28 1.22 -2.30 16.34
N LYS A 29 1.96 -1.19 16.24
CA LYS A 29 2.02 -0.13 17.26
C LYS A 29 0.65 0.49 17.57
N ASN A 30 -0.27 0.47 16.60
CA ASN A 30 -1.58 1.09 16.72
C ASN A 30 -2.74 0.08 16.75
N LYS A 31 -2.44 -1.22 16.88
CA LYS A 31 -3.47 -2.27 16.75
C LYS A 31 -4.62 -2.07 17.75
N ASP A 32 -4.36 -1.62 18.96
CA ASP A 32 -5.39 -1.52 20.01
C ASP A 32 -6.47 -0.49 19.66
N LYS A 33 -6.13 0.57 18.93
CA LYS A 33 -7.07 1.63 18.51
C LYS A 33 -8.18 1.11 17.59
N TYR A 34 -7.88 0.11 16.76
CA TYR A 34 -8.80 -0.45 15.77
C TYR A 34 -9.13 -1.92 16.09
N CYS A 35 -9.42 -2.24 17.36
CA CYS A 35 -9.62 -3.61 17.88
C CYS A 35 -10.66 -4.45 17.12
N GLN A 36 -11.66 -3.80 16.52
CA GLN A 36 -12.76 -4.42 15.79
C GLN A 36 -12.35 -4.91 14.38
N ILE A 37 -11.39 -4.25 13.73
CA ILE A 37 -10.98 -4.57 12.37
C ILE A 37 -10.15 -5.85 12.34
N SER A 38 -10.51 -6.76 11.44
CA SER A 38 -9.72 -7.93 11.10
C SER A 38 -9.06 -7.75 9.73
N LEU A 39 -7.72 -7.84 9.68
CA LEU A 39 -6.94 -7.77 8.45
C LEU A 39 -6.17 -9.07 8.24
N PHE A 40 -5.96 -9.46 6.99
CA PHE A 40 -5.05 -10.53 6.63
C PHE A 40 -3.78 -9.89 6.07
N ILE A 41 -2.63 -10.16 6.69
CA ILE A 41 -1.35 -9.82 6.10
C ILE A 41 -0.70 -11.14 5.71
N PRO A 42 -0.71 -11.53 4.42
CA PRO A 42 -0.10 -12.78 4.00
C PRO A 42 1.38 -12.75 4.38
N GLU A 43 1.92 -13.82 4.94
CA GLU A 43 3.37 -14.00 4.83
C GLU A 43 3.70 -14.11 3.33
N SER A 44 4.85 -13.61 2.91
CA SER A 44 5.22 -13.47 1.48
C SER A 44 4.88 -14.77 0.72
N GLY A 45 3.86 -14.74 -0.14
CA GLY A 45 3.40 -15.90 -0.92
C GLY A 45 2.37 -16.83 -0.24
N GLY A 46 1.76 -16.42 0.87
CA GLY A 46 0.92 -17.28 1.72
C GLY A 46 -0.57 -17.33 1.40
N LYS A 47 -0.97 -17.63 0.16
CA LYS A 47 -2.16 -18.44 -0.18
C LYS A 47 -1.91 -19.13 -1.52
N GLY A 48 -1.47 -20.38 -1.45
CA GLY A 48 -1.10 -21.21 -2.60
C GLY A 48 0.40 -21.18 -2.88
N LYS A 49 1.07 -22.33 -2.71
CA LYS A 49 2.48 -22.56 -3.05
C LYS A 49 2.79 -21.96 -4.43
N GLY A 50 3.70 -20.99 -4.50
CA GLY A 50 4.43 -20.65 -5.72
C GLY A 50 3.93 -19.47 -6.57
N ARG A 51 3.03 -18.60 -6.09
CA ARG A 51 2.68 -17.39 -6.85
C ARG A 51 3.61 -16.23 -6.51
N ILE A 52 4.50 -15.92 -7.45
CA ILE A 52 5.26 -14.67 -7.46
C ILE A 52 4.25 -13.55 -7.75
N ILE A 53 4.06 -12.65 -6.80
CA ILE A 53 3.43 -11.35 -7.08
C ILE A 53 4.48 -10.57 -7.87
N ASN A 54 4.22 -10.31 -9.14
CA ASN A 54 5.06 -9.37 -9.90
C ASN A 54 5.01 -8.01 -9.19
N THR A 55 6.09 -7.23 -9.27
CA THR A 55 6.15 -5.93 -8.61
C THR A 55 5.24 -4.89 -9.29
N GLY A 56 4.93 -3.84 -8.55
CA GLY A 56 4.12 -2.71 -9.00
C GLY A 56 2.64 -3.02 -9.16
N ILE A 57 1.93 -2.06 -9.76
CA ILE A 57 0.47 -2.08 -9.88
C ILE A 57 -0.02 -3.23 -10.78
N ASP A 58 0.76 -3.56 -11.80
CA ASP A 58 0.46 -4.61 -12.78
C ASP A 58 0.39 -5.98 -12.11
N GLY A 59 1.42 -6.33 -11.35
CA GLY A 59 1.47 -7.62 -10.67
C GLY A 59 0.46 -7.74 -9.54
N VAL A 60 0.23 -6.66 -8.80
CA VAL A 60 -0.77 -6.65 -7.73
C VAL A 60 -2.19 -6.80 -8.28
N LEU A 61 -2.56 -6.07 -9.33
CA LEU A 61 -3.92 -6.18 -9.88
C LEU A 61 -4.15 -7.52 -10.60
N LYS A 62 -3.13 -8.10 -11.22
CA LYS A 62 -3.18 -9.48 -11.71
C LYS A 62 -3.47 -10.47 -10.57
N PHE A 63 -2.78 -10.33 -9.44
CA PHE A 63 -3.01 -11.14 -8.24
C PHE A 63 -4.45 -10.97 -7.74
N VAL A 64 -4.90 -9.74 -7.55
CA VAL A 64 -6.26 -9.42 -7.08
C VAL A 64 -7.33 -10.07 -7.96
N LYS A 65 -7.20 -10.00 -9.28
CA LYS A 65 -8.15 -10.65 -10.19
C LYS A 65 -8.20 -12.17 -9.98
N ASP A 66 -7.06 -12.82 -9.81
CA ASP A 66 -7.02 -14.28 -9.61
C ASP A 66 -7.46 -14.70 -8.21
N ASP A 67 -7.29 -13.83 -7.22
CA ASP A 67 -7.62 -14.08 -5.83
C ASP A 67 -9.10 -13.83 -5.52
N VAL A 68 -9.64 -12.68 -5.97
CA VAL A 68 -11.04 -12.30 -5.71
C VAL A 68 -12.02 -13.28 -6.34
N THR A 69 -11.69 -13.84 -7.51
CA THR A 69 -12.48 -14.87 -8.17
C THR A 69 -12.61 -16.14 -7.32
N ARG A 70 -11.66 -16.40 -6.42
CA ARG A 70 -11.65 -17.57 -5.53
C ARG A 70 -12.22 -17.28 -4.15
N PHE A 71 -11.82 -16.18 -3.52
CA PHE A 71 -12.02 -15.98 -2.08
C PHE A 71 -12.89 -14.78 -1.70
N SER A 72 -13.30 -13.94 -2.66
CA SER A 72 -14.11 -12.73 -2.42
C SER A 72 -13.57 -11.87 -1.27
N LEU A 73 -12.45 -11.17 -1.51
CA LEU A 73 -11.80 -10.30 -0.54
C LEU A 73 -11.79 -8.85 -1.03
N SER A 74 -11.67 -7.92 -0.09
CA SER A 74 -11.28 -6.54 -0.36
C SER A 74 -9.82 -6.33 0.02
N TYR A 75 -9.19 -5.25 -0.47
CA TYR A 75 -7.74 -5.13 -0.41
C TYR A 75 -7.30 -3.75 0.08
N ILE A 76 -6.20 -3.71 0.84
CA ILE A 76 -5.39 -2.51 1.06
C ILE A 76 -4.06 -2.74 0.36
N ILE A 77 -3.69 -1.86 -0.56
CA ILE A 77 -2.58 -2.05 -1.47
C ILE A 77 -1.60 -0.90 -1.30
N PHE A 78 -0.40 -1.22 -0.84
CA PHE A 78 0.70 -0.27 -0.73
C PHE A 78 1.59 -0.37 -1.97
N ILE A 79 1.91 0.76 -2.59
CA ILE A 79 2.67 0.78 -3.83
C ILE A 79 3.59 1.99 -3.92
N ASP A 80 4.84 1.79 -4.32
CA ASP A 80 5.73 2.91 -4.61
C ASP A 80 5.23 3.72 -5.81
N LYS A 81 5.30 5.05 -5.70
CA LYS A 81 4.91 5.97 -6.76
C LYS A 81 5.64 5.74 -8.08
N GLU A 82 6.86 5.20 -8.08
CA GLU A 82 7.59 4.95 -9.32
C GLU A 82 6.87 3.96 -10.27
N HIS A 83 5.97 3.12 -9.74
CA HIS A 83 5.21 2.14 -10.52
C HIS A 83 4.00 2.74 -11.25
N CYS A 84 3.67 4.01 -11.02
CA CYS A 84 2.64 4.73 -11.77
C CYS A 84 3.16 6.10 -12.23
N SER A 85 2.81 6.48 -13.46
CA SER A 85 2.92 7.88 -13.89
C SER A 85 2.08 8.77 -12.97
N PHE A 86 2.42 10.06 -12.86
CA PHE A 86 1.83 11.05 -11.94
C PHE A 86 0.28 11.18 -11.98
N ASP A 87 -0.39 10.55 -12.94
CA ASP A 87 -1.84 10.36 -12.98
C ASP A 87 -2.20 8.97 -12.41
N TYR A 88 -2.31 8.90 -11.08
CA TYR A 88 -2.58 7.66 -10.36
C TYR A 88 -3.96 7.08 -10.68
N GLU A 89 -4.97 7.93 -10.91
CA GLU A 89 -6.31 7.47 -11.24
C GLU A 89 -6.35 6.77 -12.59
N ASN A 90 -5.74 7.38 -13.61
CA ASN A 90 -5.66 6.77 -14.93
C ASN A 90 -4.78 5.52 -14.92
N CYS A 91 -3.68 5.51 -14.14
CA CYS A 91 -2.84 4.34 -13.95
C CYS A 91 -3.67 3.16 -13.38
N ILE A 92 -4.40 3.38 -12.29
CA ILE A 92 -5.30 2.38 -11.69
C ILE A 92 -6.31 1.88 -12.72
N ARG A 93 -7.00 2.78 -13.42
CA ARG A 93 -8.03 2.41 -14.41
C ARG A 93 -7.49 1.58 -15.55
N THR A 94 -6.37 2.02 -16.13
CA THR A 94 -5.75 1.35 -17.27
C THR A 94 -5.35 -0.07 -16.91
N VAL A 95 -4.69 -0.26 -15.77
CA VAL A 95 -4.19 -1.58 -15.34
C VAL A 95 -5.34 -2.46 -14.85
N ALA A 96 -6.33 -1.92 -14.13
CA ALA A 96 -7.52 -2.67 -13.76
C ALA A 96 -8.28 -3.21 -14.98
N ASN A 97 -8.51 -2.35 -15.99
CA ASN A 97 -9.16 -2.73 -17.23
C ASN A 97 -8.38 -3.81 -18.00
N LYS A 98 -7.04 -3.72 -18.04
CA LYS A 98 -6.16 -4.75 -18.63
C LYS A 98 -6.42 -6.15 -18.05
N TYR A 99 -6.77 -6.24 -16.77
CA TYR A 99 -7.07 -7.50 -16.10
C TYR A 99 -8.57 -7.84 -16.01
N GLY A 100 -9.44 -7.08 -16.68
CA GLY A 100 -10.89 -7.31 -16.65
C GLY A 100 -11.55 -6.95 -15.31
N ILE A 101 -10.90 -6.09 -14.51
CA ILE A 101 -11.47 -5.52 -13.29
C ILE A 101 -12.23 -4.26 -13.68
N SER A 102 -13.56 -4.31 -13.58
CA SER A 102 -14.41 -3.14 -13.84
C SER A 102 -14.43 -2.21 -12.63
N ILE A 103 -14.19 -0.92 -12.84
CA ILE A 103 -14.23 0.10 -11.77
C ILE A 103 -15.54 0.88 -11.88
N SER A 104 -16.38 0.81 -10.85
CA SER A 104 -17.62 1.59 -10.78
C SER A 104 -17.44 2.94 -10.09
N ALA A 105 -16.48 3.06 -9.18
CA ALA A 105 -16.13 4.31 -8.51
C ALA A 105 -14.63 4.33 -8.18
N LEU A 106 -14.02 5.50 -8.28
CA LEU A 106 -12.66 5.79 -7.83
C LEU A 106 -12.73 7.12 -7.09
N GLN A 107 -12.32 7.14 -5.82
CA GLN A 107 -12.44 8.28 -4.94
C GLN A 107 -11.14 8.47 -4.16
N LYS A 108 -10.65 9.70 -4.08
CA LYS A 108 -9.54 10.03 -3.20
C LYS A 108 -10.03 10.07 -1.75
N ILE A 109 -9.33 9.40 -0.85
CA ILE A 109 -9.76 9.23 0.55
C ILE A 109 -9.46 10.49 1.37
N ALA A 110 -8.36 11.15 1.04
CA ALA A 110 -7.93 12.38 1.69
C ALA A 110 -7.11 13.23 0.70
N GLU A 111 -7.36 14.54 0.66
CA GLU A 111 -6.68 15.44 -0.28
C GLU A 111 -5.16 15.47 -0.11
N ASN A 112 -4.69 15.32 1.14
CA ASN A 112 -3.29 15.41 1.52
C ASN A 112 -2.49 14.12 1.25
N PHE A 113 -3.15 13.04 0.84
CA PHE A 113 -2.52 11.75 0.62
C PHE A 113 -2.87 11.19 -0.74
N ASP A 114 -1.91 10.55 -1.39
CA ASP A 114 -2.15 9.80 -2.62
C ASP A 114 -2.74 8.43 -2.26
N ALA A 115 -3.95 8.47 -1.70
CA ALA A 115 -4.69 7.31 -1.24
C ALA A 115 -6.10 7.30 -1.87
N TYR A 116 -6.48 6.18 -2.45
CA TYR A 116 -7.67 6.06 -3.28
C TYR A 116 -8.49 4.83 -2.92
N LYS A 117 -9.78 5.00 -2.76
CA LYS A 117 -10.77 3.93 -2.68
C LYS A 117 -11.32 3.64 -4.06
N VAL A 118 -11.30 2.38 -4.44
CA VAL A 118 -11.75 1.90 -5.74
C VAL A 118 -12.81 0.84 -5.52
N THR A 119 -14.01 1.07 -6.04
CA THR A 119 -15.08 0.08 -6.04
C THR A 119 -14.99 -0.73 -7.33
N CYS A 120 -14.79 -2.04 -7.18
CA CYS A 120 -14.43 -2.95 -8.25
C CYS A 120 -15.47 -4.06 -8.44
N LYS A 121 -15.52 -4.61 -9.66
CA LYS A 121 -16.30 -5.81 -10.00
C LYS A 121 -15.50 -6.72 -10.93
N VAL A 122 -15.52 -8.03 -10.65
CA VAL A 122 -14.99 -9.09 -11.53
C VAL A 122 -16.04 -10.22 -11.59
N GLY A 123 -16.58 -10.49 -12.78
CA GLY A 123 -17.79 -11.33 -12.88
C GLY A 123 -18.89 -10.72 -12.02
N ASP A 124 -19.60 -11.48 -11.20
CA ASP A 124 -20.61 -10.94 -10.27
C ASP A 124 -20.08 -10.51 -8.91
N LYS A 125 -18.78 -10.67 -8.67
CA LYS A 125 -18.16 -10.34 -7.38
C LYS A 125 -17.87 -8.85 -7.31
N LYS A 126 -18.38 -8.20 -6.26
CA LYS A 126 -18.09 -6.81 -5.90
C LYS A 126 -17.14 -6.78 -4.71
N PHE A 127 -16.20 -5.85 -4.74
CA PHE A 127 -15.20 -5.65 -3.69
C PHE A 127 -14.63 -4.24 -3.78
N PHE A 128 -13.87 -3.83 -2.77
CA PHE A 128 -13.15 -2.56 -2.81
C PHE A 128 -11.64 -2.78 -2.70
N ILE A 129 -10.89 -1.84 -3.26
CA ILE A 129 -9.44 -1.74 -3.13
C ILE A 129 -9.11 -0.36 -2.59
N TYR A 130 -8.30 -0.29 -1.56
CA TYR A 130 -7.65 0.93 -1.10
C TYR A 130 -6.22 0.97 -1.60
N PHE A 131 -5.92 1.82 -2.58
CA PHE A 131 -4.55 2.08 -3.01
C PHE A 131 -3.92 3.15 -2.13
N ILE A 132 -2.71 2.92 -1.63
CA ILE A 132 -1.89 3.89 -0.89
C ILE A 132 -0.54 3.99 -1.62
N PHE A 133 -0.32 5.12 -2.27
CA PHE A 133 0.95 5.40 -2.97
C PHE A 133 1.99 5.94 -2.00
N LEU A 134 3.15 5.28 -1.93
CA LEU A 134 4.24 5.55 -1.01
C LEU A 134 5.28 6.50 -1.62
N GLY A 135 5.84 7.34 -0.74
CA GLY A 135 6.84 8.34 -1.12
C GLY A 135 6.25 9.71 -1.47
N PHE A 136 7.11 10.71 -1.58
CA PHE A 136 6.76 12.01 -2.16
C PHE A 136 6.87 11.99 -3.68
N TYR A 137 7.99 11.49 -4.18
CA TYR A 137 8.35 11.53 -5.59
C TYR A 137 8.46 10.12 -6.19
N CYS A 138 8.81 9.13 -5.38
CA CYS A 138 9.24 7.84 -5.88
C CYS A 138 8.83 6.65 -5.01
N CYS A 139 9.31 6.59 -3.77
CA CYS A 139 9.20 5.42 -2.90
C CYS A 139 9.30 5.84 -1.45
N LEU A 140 9.02 4.92 -0.52
CA LEU A 140 9.07 5.25 0.90
C LEU A 140 10.41 5.87 1.35
N GLU A 141 11.56 5.43 0.82
CA GLU A 141 12.85 5.98 1.25
C GLU A 141 12.98 7.49 1.02
N ASP A 142 12.39 8.05 -0.04
CA ASP A 142 12.43 9.49 -0.27
C ASP A 142 11.63 10.26 0.79
N PHE A 143 10.55 9.66 1.27
CA PHE A 143 9.69 10.21 2.29
C PHE A 143 10.45 10.30 3.61
N ILE A 144 11.13 9.21 3.97
CA ILE A 144 11.95 9.15 5.19
C ILE A 144 13.09 10.17 5.11
N LEU A 145 13.84 10.16 4.00
CA LEU A 145 14.99 11.06 3.82
C LEU A 145 14.59 12.53 3.89
N ILE A 146 13.55 12.92 3.15
CA ILE A 146 13.20 14.34 2.97
C ILE A 146 12.40 14.87 4.16
N LYS A 147 11.33 14.19 4.58
CA LYS A 147 10.43 14.73 5.61
C LYS A 147 10.87 14.40 7.03
N ILE A 148 11.51 13.26 7.24
CA ILE A 148 11.78 12.77 8.60
C ILE A 148 13.22 13.00 9.00
N CYS A 149 14.17 12.63 8.14
CA CYS A 149 15.59 12.89 8.35
C CYS A 149 15.99 14.32 8.01
N ASN A 150 15.08 15.15 7.47
CA ASN A 150 15.36 16.52 6.99
C ASN A 150 16.61 16.57 6.08
N SER A 151 16.82 15.53 5.28
CA SER A 151 17.96 15.42 4.39
C SER A 151 17.70 16.27 3.15
N ASN A 152 18.63 17.15 2.81
CA ASN A 152 18.55 17.91 1.58
C ASN A 152 19.05 17.04 0.41
N VAL A 153 18.14 16.20 -0.11
CA VAL A 153 18.43 15.28 -1.23
C VAL A 153 17.77 15.78 -2.51
N ASN A 154 18.43 15.52 -3.65
CA ASN A 154 17.88 15.84 -4.95
C ASN A 154 16.58 15.06 -5.20
N LYS A 155 15.64 15.69 -5.91
CA LYS A 155 14.40 15.04 -6.33
C LYS A 155 14.68 14.13 -7.52
N PHE A 156 14.42 12.84 -7.35
CA PHE A 156 14.44 11.84 -8.41
C PHE A 156 13.03 11.34 -8.71
N THR A 157 12.73 11.15 -9.99
CA THR A 157 11.44 10.63 -10.48
C THR A 157 11.71 9.62 -11.60
N ARG A 158 10.71 8.80 -11.94
CA ARG A 158 10.74 7.74 -12.98
C ARG A 158 11.58 6.51 -12.61
N GLU A 159 11.61 5.55 -13.54
CA GLU A 159 12.27 4.26 -13.40
C GLU A 159 13.69 4.39 -12.83
N GLY A 160 13.95 3.60 -11.78
CA GLY A 160 15.24 3.56 -11.09
C GLY A 160 15.45 4.70 -10.07
N CYS A 161 14.47 5.58 -9.85
CA CYS A 161 14.56 6.57 -8.77
C CYS A 161 14.63 5.91 -7.39
N CYS A 162 13.92 4.79 -7.18
CA CYS A 162 13.88 4.12 -5.88
C CYS A 162 15.25 3.59 -5.52
N LYS A 163 15.98 3.04 -6.51
CA LYS A 163 17.37 2.60 -6.33
C LYS A 163 18.28 3.74 -5.84
N LYS A 164 18.12 4.96 -6.39
CA LYS A 164 18.92 6.12 -5.96
C LYS A 164 18.63 6.51 -4.51
N TYR A 165 17.36 6.58 -4.11
CA TYR A 165 17.01 6.87 -2.73
C TYR A 165 17.48 5.77 -1.77
N LYS A 166 17.36 4.50 -2.15
CA LYS A 166 17.91 3.37 -1.39
C LYS A 166 19.42 3.46 -1.21
N GLU A 167 20.17 3.87 -2.23
CA GLU A 167 21.62 4.07 -2.14
C GLU A 167 21.99 5.23 -1.21
N ILE A 168 21.24 6.35 -1.25
CA ILE A 168 21.44 7.46 -0.32
C ILE A 168 21.10 7.03 1.11
N PHE A 169 19.97 6.36 1.29
CA PHE A 169 19.48 5.89 2.58
C PHE A 169 20.46 4.93 3.27
N LYS A 170 21.14 4.07 2.50
CA LYS A 170 22.19 3.18 3.00
C LYS A 170 23.41 3.92 3.56
N ARG A 171 23.68 5.14 3.11
CA ARG A 171 24.82 5.96 3.55
C ARG A 171 24.52 6.79 4.81
N VAL A 172 23.25 6.90 5.20
CA VAL A 172 22.85 7.58 6.44
C VAL A 172 23.38 6.79 7.65
N GLN A 173 23.92 7.51 8.64
CA GLN A 173 24.40 6.91 9.89
C GLN A 173 23.29 6.08 10.54
N LYS A 174 23.65 4.89 11.05
CA LYS A 174 22.70 3.87 11.51
C LYS A 174 21.71 4.41 12.53
N GLU A 175 22.21 5.09 13.56
CA GLU A 175 21.38 5.62 14.66
C GLU A 175 20.38 6.67 14.18
N VAL A 176 20.83 7.59 13.31
CA VAL A 176 19.96 8.60 12.70
C VAL A 176 18.89 7.93 11.86
N LYS A 177 19.28 6.95 11.05
CA LYS A 177 18.38 6.20 10.18
C LYS A 177 17.30 5.45 10.97
N GLU A 178 17.67 4.75 12.04
CA GLU A 178 16.73 4.03 12.90
C GLU A 178 15.72 5.01 13.54
N SER A 179 16.20 6.15 14.07
CA SER A 179 15.32 7.19 14.61
C SER A 179 14.35 7.77 13.55
N CYS A 180 14.80 7.95 12.31
CA CYS A 180 13.92 8.41 11.24
C CYS A 180 12.88 7.36 10.84
N ILE A 181 13.26 6.08 10.82
CA ILE A 181 12.34 4.99 10.50
C ILE A 181 11.24 4.91 11.56
N GLU A 182 11.57 5.00 12.85
CA GLU A 182 10.56 4.97 13.92
C GLU A 182 9.54 6.10 13.79
N LYS A 183 10.00 7.31 13.46
CA LYS A 183 9.12 8.47 13.22
C LYS A 183 8.26 8.31 11.96
N THR A 184 8.73 7.54 10.99
CA THR A 184 7.98 7.22 9.77
C THR A 184 6.74 6.40 10.07
N TYR A 185 6.76 5.54 11.11
CA TYR A 185 5.61 4.74 11.51
C TYR A 185 4.40 5.62 11.85
N ASP A 186 4.61 6.68 12.64
CA ASP A 186 3.54 7.57 13.07
C ASP A 186 2.97 8.40 11.91
N GLU A 187 3.84 8.84 10.99
CA GLU A 187 3.39 9.61 9.82
C GLU A 187 2.66 8.76 8.78
N LEU A 188 3.16 7.56 8.46
CA LEU A 188 2.46 6.64 7.57
C LEU A 188 1.13 6.18 8.16
N PHE A 189 1.10 6.00 9.49
CA PHE A 189 -0.12 5.58 10.15
C PHE A 189 -1.26 6.60 9.99
N LYS A 190 -0.97 7.89 9.79
CA LYS A 190 -2.03 8.89 9.50
C LYS A 190 -2.81 8.55 8.23
N VAL A 191 -2.13 8.08 7.18
CA VAL A 191 -2.78 7.69 5.92
C VAL A 191 -3.56 6.39 6.09
N ILE A 192 -2.96 5.43 6.79
CA ILE A 192 -3.58 4.13 7.09
C ILE A 192 -4.83 4.34 7.95
N ALA A 193 -4.78 5.22 8.95
CA ALA A 193 -5.89 5.54 9.84
C ALA A 193 -7.13 5.99 9.07
N CYS A 194 -6.98 6.85 8.03
CA CYS A 194 -8.11 7.26 7.18
C CYS A 194 -8.79 6.05 6.52
N VAL A 195 -8.01 5.07 6.04
CA VAL A 195 -8.54 3.84 5.46
C VAL A 195 -9.24 2.98 6.51
N LEU A 196 -8.61 2.82 7.69
CA LEU A 196 -9.18 2.02 8.78
C LEU A 196 -10.48 2.63 9.32
N GLU A 197 -10.57 3.96 9.39
CA GLU A 197 -11.79 4.68 9.78
C GLU A 197 -12.93 4.44 8.78
N GLU A 198 -12.67 4.54 7.47
CA GLU A 198 -13.66 4.16 6.45
C GLU A 198 -14.11 2.70 6.58
N LEU A 199 -13.22 1.79 6.96
CA LEU A 199 -13.57 0.38 7.15
C LEU A 199 -14.50 0.17 8.35
N THR A 200 -14.29 0.90 9.45
CA THR A 200 -15.19 0.81 10.61
C THR A 200 -16.61 1.32 10.32
N THR A 201 -16.76 2.28 9.41
CA THR A 201 -18.08 2.81 9.03
C THR A 201 -18.79 1.94 7.97
N LEU A 202 -18.06 1.07 7.27
CA LEU A 202 -18.65 0.11 6.33
C LEU A 202 -19.21 -1.15 7.00
N GLU A 203 -18.62 -1.60 8.11
CA GLU A 203 -19.10 -2.78 8.87
C GLU A 203 -20.40 -2.52 9.65
N THR A 204 -20.91 -1.29 9.64
CA THR A 204 -22.19 -0.91 10.26
C THR A 204 -23.40 -1.04 9.32
N PHE A 205 -23.23 -1.63 8.13
CA PHE A 205 -24.31 -1.93 7.16
C PHE A 205 -24.39 -3.42 6.80
#